data_AF-A0A4Q0MN31-F1
#
_entry.id   AF-A0A4Q0MN31-F1
#
_cell.length_a   1.000
_cell.length_b   1.000
_cell.length_c   1.000
_cell.angle_alpha   90.00
_cell.angle_beta   90.00
_cell.angle_gamma   90.00
#
_symmetry.space_group_name_H-M   'P 1'
#
loop_
_entity.id
_entity.type
_entity.pdbx_description
1 polymer ?
#
loop_
_entity_poly.entity_id
_entity_poly.type
_entity_poly.pdbx_seq_one_letter_code
_entity_poly.pdbx_strand_id
1 'polypeptide(L)'
;MRLLRLDLEKYGVFEGRSLDFRPDAKLHVVFGPNEAGKSSALAAVSDLLFGFPERTDFAFRHATGNLRLGAHIVAADGREATFRRRKGRAGTILDSDDKALPDDLLAPFLGGLSREVFERAFGLTTRALREGGEAL
;
A
#
# COMPACT_ATOMS: atom_id res chain seq x y z
N MET A 1 12.26 -2.02 5.90
CA MET A 1 11.52 -2.73 4.84
C MET A 1 11.76 -2.07 3.49
N ARG A 2 11.77 -2.83 2.40
CA ARG A 2 11.70 -2.34 1.02
C ARG A 2 10.53 -3.01 0.30
N LEU A 3 9.86 -2.26 -0.57
CA LEU A 3 8.86 -2.76 -1.52
C LEU A 3 9.60 -3.22 -2.77
N LEU A 4 9.39 -4.47 -3.19
CA LEU A 4 9.97 -5.05 -4.40
C LEU A 4 8.94 -5.09 -5.54
N ARG A 5 7.65 -5.20 -5.20
CA ARG A 5 6.55 -5.13 -6.16
C ARG A 5 5.28 -4.59 -5.49
N LEU A 6 4.51 -3.80 -6.22
CA LEU A 6 3.16 -3.37 -5.85
C LEU A 6 2.17 -3.81 -6.93
N ASP A 7 1.13 -4.55 -6.55
CA ASP A 7 0.04 -4.98 -7.43
C ASP A 7 -1.24 -4.22 -7.09
N LEU A 8 -1.71 -3.43 -8.05
CA LEU A 8 -2.94 -2.65 -8.04
C LEU A 8 -4.01 -3.46 -8.79
N GLU A 9 -4.45 -4.57 -8.18
CA GLU A 9 -5.36 -5.53 -8.81
C GLU A 9 -6.75 -4.91 -9.06
N LYS A 10 -7.39 -4.37 -8.02
CA LYS A 10 -8.68 -3.66 -8.09
C LYS A 10 -8.70 -2.54 -7.05
N TYR A 11 -8.34 -1.32 -7.47
CA TYR A 11 -8.20 -0.18 -6.56
C TYR A 11 -8.37 1.16 -7.27
N GLY A 12 -9.42 1.91 -6.94
CA GLY A 12 -9.71 3.20 -7.56
C GLY A 12 -9.79 3.08 -9.09
N VAL A 13 -8.93 3.83 -9.79
CA VAL A 13 -8.84 3.78 -11.25
C VAL A 13 -8.12 2.53 -11.79
N PHE A 14 -7.38 1.82 -10.94
CA PHE A 14 -6.54 0.69 -11.36
C PHE A 14 -7.32 -0.61 -11.45
N GLU A 15 -6.97 -1.38 -12.47
CA GLU A 15 -7.42 -2.74 -12.70
C GLU A 15 -6.26 -3.52 -13.33
N GLY A 16 -5.63 -4.41 -12.55
CA GLY A 16 -4.53 -5.27 -13.00
C GLY A 16 -3.23 -4.55 -13.37
N ARG A 17 -2.77 -3.56 -12.57
CA ARG A 17 -1.49 -2.87 -12.81
C ARG A 17 -0.44 -3.27 -11.78
N SER A 18 0.79 -3.50 -12.22
CA SER A 18 1.91 -3.84 -11.34
C SER A 18 3.06 -2.84 -11.50
N LEU A 19 3.73 -2.52 -10.40
CA LEU A 19 4.96 -1.73 -10.35
C LEU A 19 6.06 -2.59 -9.73
N ASP A 20 7.10 -2.88 -10.52
CA ASP A 20 8.28 -3.61 -10.05
C ASP A 20 9.38 -2.63 -9.62
N PHE A 21 9.94 -2.87 -8.44
CA PHE A 21 10.98 -2.05 -7.84
C PHE A 21 12.28 -2.84 -7.78
N ARG A 22 13.24 -2.40 -8.59
CA ARG A 22 14.60 -2.93 -8.59
C ARG A 22 15.25 -2.93 -7.20
N PRO A 23 15.73 -4.06 -6.67
CA PRO A 23 16.31 -4.15 -5.32
C PRO A 23 17.67 -3.44 -5.19
N ASP A 24 18.37 -3.25 -6.32
CA ASP A 24 19.67 -2.58 -6.41
C ASP A 24 19.56 -1.05 -6.53
N ALA A 25 18.39 -0.54 -6.94
CA ALA A 25 18.15 0.90 -7.05
C ALA A 25 17.97 1.54 -5.67
N LYS A 26 18.55 2.73 -5.49
CA LYS A 26 18.44 3.54 -4.26
C LYS A 26 17.26 4.52 -4.29
N LEU A 27 16.77 4.83 -5.49
CA LEU A 27 15.66 5.74 -5.73
C LEU A 27 14.85 5.24 -6.92
N HIS A 28 13.54 5.19 -6.74
CA HIS A 28 12.58 4.94 -7.81
C HIS A 28 11.71 6.18 -7.98
N VAL A 29 11.54 6.63 -9.22
CA VAL A 29 10.68 7.76 -9.54
C VAL A 29 9.49 7.25 -10.34
N VAL A 30 8.31 7.32 -9.73
CA VAL A 30 7.04 7.03 -10.42
C VAL A 30 6.47 8.36 -10.92
N PHE A 31 6.47 8.55 -12.23
CA PHE A 31 6.02 9.80 -12.85
C PHE A 31 4.94 9.55 -13.92
N GLY A 32 4.22 10.61 -14.27
CA GLY A 32 3.16 10.59 -15.27
C GLY A 32 2.32 11.87 -15.21
N PRO A 33 1.37 12.05 -16.13
CA PRO A 33 0.46 13.20 -16.14
C PRO A 33 -0.36 13.35 -14.85
N ASN A 34 -1.00 14.50 -14.68
CA ASN A 34 -2.05 14.64 -13.66
C ASN A 34 -3.12 13.56 -13.87
N GLU A 35 -3.72 13.11 -12.77
CA GLU A 35 -4.74 12.05 -12.77
C GLU A 35 -4.28 10.67 -13.24
N ALA A 36 -2.99 10.49 -13.56
CA ALA A 36 -2.41 9.17 -13.89
C ALA A 36 -2.39 8.15 -12.74
N GLY A 37 -3.01 8.47 -11.60
CA GLY A 37 -3.13 7.57 -10.44
C GLY A 37 -1.95 7.57 -9.48
N LYS A 38 -0.99 8.50 -9.57
CA LYS A 38 0.19 8.56 -8.68
C LYS A 38 -0.20 8.66 -7.19
N SER A 39 -1.09 9.58 -6.85
CA SER A 39 -1.60 9.74 -5.48
C SER A 39 -2.42 8.51 -5.04
N SER A 40 -3.15 7.88 -5.96
CA SER A 40 -3.87 6.64 -5.70
C SER A 40 -2.92 5.47 -5.42
N ALA A 41 -1.78 5.38 -6.13
CA ALA A 41 -0.76 4.38 -5.86
C ALA A 41 -0.10 4.58 -4.49
N LEU A 42 0.15 5.83 -4.08
CA LEU A 42 0.64 6.13 -2.74
C LEU A 42 -0.36 5.71 -1.65
N ALA A 43 -1.65 6.02 -1.84
CA ALA A 43 -2.70 5.59 -0.91
C ALA A 43 -2.84 4.06 -0.85
N ALA A 44 -2.69 3.38 -1.99
CA ALA A 44 -2.66 1.92 -2.05
C ALA A 44 -1.54 1.32 -1.21
N VAL A 45 -0.35 1.94 -1.16
CA VAL A 45 0.73 1.46 -0.27
C VAL A 45 0.29 1.54 1.20
N SER A 46 -0.35 2.63 1.63
CA SER A 46 -0.87 2.73 3.00
C SER A 46 -1.95 1.65 3.27
N ASP A 47 -2.90 1.47 2.36
CA ASP A 47 -3.98 0.48 2.49
C ASP A 47 -3.48 -0.96 2.50
N LEU A 48 -2.47 -1.26 1.69
CA LEU A 48 -1.76 -2.53 1.67
C LEU A 48 -1.07 -2.83 3.00
N LEU A 49 -0.38 -1.86 3.59
CA LEU A 49 0.42 -2.07 4.80
C LEU A 49 -0.43 -2.09 6.07
N PHE A 50 -1.45 -1.23 6.16
CA PHE A 50 -2.18 -1.00 7.41
C PHE A 50 -3.63 -1.45 7.38
N GLY A 51 -4.11 -2.00 6.26
CA GLY A 51 -5.52 -2.33 6.12
C GLY A 51 -6.32 -1.20 5.49
N PHE A 52 -7.36 -1.57 4.74
CA PHE A 52 -8.28 -0.60 4.16
C PHE A 52 -9.09 0.09 5.27
N PRO A 53 -9.25 1.43 5.23
CA PRO A 53 -10.12 2.14 6.16
C PRO A 53 -11.57 1.70 6.00
N GLU A 54 -12.40 1.87 7.03
CA GLU A 54 -13.82 1.49 6.99
C GLU A 54 -14.55 2.16 5.82
N ARG A 55 -14.34 3.46 5.65
CA ARG A 55 -14.73 4.24 4.48
C ARG A 55 -13.51 4.47 3.61
N THR A 56 -13.63 4.17 2.32
CA THR A 56 -12.54 4.32 1.35
C THR A 56 -13.06 5.05 0.13
N ASP A 57 -12.29 6.04 -0.32
CA ASP A 57 -12.59 6.81 -1.54
C ASP A 57 -12.16 6.05 -2.81
N PHE A 58 -11.59 4.86 -2.68
CA PHE A 58 -11.04 4.09 -3.82
C PHE A 58 -11.97 2.98 -4.32
N ALA A 59 -13.22 2.94 -3.85
CA ALA A 59 -14.25 1.99 -4.30
C ALA A 59 -15.18 2.53 -5.41
N PHE A 60 -14.84 3.62 -6.10
CA PHE A 60 -15.74 4.24 -7.09
C PHE A 60 -15.92 3.44 -8.39
N ARG A 61 -14.94 2.60 -8.77
CA ARG A 61 -15.01 1.73 -9.95
C ARG A 61 -15.29 0.26 -9.61
N HIS A 62 -14.90 -0.15 -8.40
CA HIS A 62 -14.93 -1.55 -7.96
C HIS A 62 -15.80 -1.68 -6.72
N ALA A 63 -16.66 -2.70 -6.68
CA ALA A 63 -17.41 -3.01 -5.47
C ALA A 63 -16.45 -3.17 -4.26
N THR A 64 -16.84 -2.64 -3.11
CA THR A 64 -16.02 -2.60 -1.89
C THR A 64 -15.40 -3.95 -1.51
N GLY A 65 -16.14 -5.05 -1.67
CA GLY A 65 -15.67 -6.41 -1.40
C GLY A 65 -14.65 -6.96 -2.41
N ASN A 66 -14.53 -6.32 -3.57
CA ASN A 66 -13.59 -6.69 -4.63
C ASN A 66 -12.29 -5.90 -4.56
N LEU A 67 -12.17 -4.92 -3.66
CA LEU A 67 -10.93 -4.16 -3.51
C LEU A 67 -9.78 -5.08 -3.12
N ARG A 68 -8.70 -5.00 -3.91
CA ARG A 68 -7.58 -5.92 -3.83
C ARG A 68 -6.28 -5.23 -4.18
N LEU A 69 -5.29 -5.42 -3.32
CA LEU A 69 -3.91 -5.01 -3.50
C LEU A 69 -3.00 -6.19 -3.26
N GLY A 70 -1.80 -6.18 -3.84
CA GLY A 70 -0.77 -7.17 -3.59
C GLY A 70 0.62 -6.54 -3.50
N ALA A 71 1.56 -7.27 -2.91
CA ALA A 71 2.94 -6.85 -2.88
C ALA A 71 3.91 -7.99 -2.64
N HIS A 72 5.15 -7.72 -3.03
CA HIS A 72 6.34 -8.42 -2.57
C HIS A 72 7.21 -7.43 -1.78
N ILE A 73 7.57 -7.78 -0.55
CA ILE A 73 8.38 -6.94 0.35
C ILE A 73 9.54 -7.71 0.96
N VAL A 74 10.59 -6.98 1.33
CA VAL A 74 11.76 -7.52 2.03
C VAL A 74 12.10 -6.70 3.28
N ALA A 75 12.42 -7.38 4.37
CA ALA A 75 12.89 -6.79 5.62
C ALA A 75 14.41 -6.50 5.58
N ALA A 76 14.91 -5.76 6.57
CA ALA A 76 16.34 -5.43 6.63
C ALA A 76 17.22 -6.67 6.90
N ASP A 77 16.67 -7.70 7.54
CA ASP A 77 17.31 -8.99 7.82
C ASP A 77 17.19 -9.99 6.64
N GLY A 78 16.64 -9.56 5.50
CA GLY A 78 16.49 -10.38 4.30
C GLY A 78 15.23 -11.24 4.27
N ARG A 79 14.38 -11.22 5.30
CA ARG A 79 13.08 -11.93 5.26
C ARG A 79 12.19 -11.33 4.17
N GLU A 80 11.61 -12.18 3.33
CA GLU A 80 10.68 -11.77 2.27
C GLU A 80 9.24 -12.19 2.59
N ALA A 81 8.27 -11.44 2.04
CA ALA A 81 6.86 -11.80 2.08
C ALA A 81 6.17 -11.37 0.79
N THR A 82 5.45 -12.31 0.18
CA THR A 82 4.50 -12.06 -0.91
C THR A 82 3.09 -12.28 -0.38
N PHE A 83 2.23 -11.27 -0.53
CA PHE A 83 0.87 -11.34 -0.02
C PHE A 83 -0.07 -10.45 -0.83
N ARG A 84 -1.36 -10.75 -0.72
CA ARG A 84 -2.46 -9.89 -1.14
C ARG A 84 -3.21 -9.37 0.06
N ARG A 85 -3.89 -8.25 -0.10
CA ARG A 85 -4.79 -7.69 0.91
C ARG A 85 -6.14 -7.34 0.30
N ARG A 86 -7.22 -7.85 0.92
CA ARG A 86 -8.59 -7.37 0.66
C ARG A 86 -9.03 -6.35 1.70
N LYS A 87 -10.08 -5.62 1.38
CA LYS A 87 -10.85 -4.91 2.39
C LYS A 87 -11.62 -5.89 3.30
N GLY A 88 -11.55 -5.67 4.60
CA GLY A 88 -12.22 -6.46 5.63
C GLY A 88 -11.75 -6.06 7.03
N ARG A 89 -12.30 -6.69 8.08
CA ARG A 89 -11.91 -6.43 9.48
C ARG A 89 -10.86 -7.40 10.04
N ALA A 90 -10.85 -8.65 9.58
CA ALA A 90 -9.92 -9.70 10.00
C ALA A 90 -9.69 -10.68 8.84
N GLY A 91 -8.57 -11.42 8.84
CA GLY A 91 -8.25 -12.37 7.77
C GLY A 91 -8.19 -11.67 6.41
N THR A 92 -7.55 -10.51 6.39
CA THR A 92 -7.49 -9.63 5.20
C THR A 92 -6.26 -9.85 4.35
N ILE A 93 -5.20 -10.38 4.95
CA ILE A 93 -3.94 -10.73 4.31
C ILE A 93 -4.07 -12.14 3.77
N LEU A 94 -3.83 -12.33 2.47
CA LEU A 94 -4.00 -13.60 1.79
C LEU A 94 -2.72 -13.99 1.03
N ASP A 95 -2.57 -15.29 0.77
CA ASP A 95 -1.56 -15.81 -0.15
C ASP A 95 -2.02 -15.80 -1.62
N SER A 96 -1.25 -16.46 -2.50
CA SER A 96 -1.59 -16.63 -3.92
C SER A 96 -2.84 -17.47 -4.17
N ASP A 97 -3.23 -18.31 -3.23
CA ASP A 97 -4.37 -19.23 -3.32
C ASP A 97 -5.63 -18.65 -2.65
N ASP A 98 -5.60 -17.36 -2.26
CA ASP A 98 -6.65 -16.64 -1.53
C ASP A 98 -6.91 -17.20 -0.11
N LYS A 99 -5.94 -17.94 0.47
CA LYS A 99 -6.03 -18.39 1.86
C LYS A 99 -5.53 -17.31 2.80
N ALA A 100 -6.20 -17.18 3.95
CA ALA A 100 -5.81 -16.21 4.96
C ALA A 100 -4.44 -16.54 5.55
N LEU A 101 -3.57 -15.54 5.58
CA LEU A 101 -2.32 -15.54 6.30
C LEU A 101 -2.52 -14.93 7.70
N PRO A 102 -1.56 -15.12 8.63
CA PRO A 102 -1.63 -14.49 9.94
C PRO A 102 -1.80 -12.97 9.85
N ASP A 103 -2.69 -12.39 10.66
CA ASP A 103 -2.98 -10.95 10.64
C ASP A 103 -1.76 -10.11 11.08
N ASP A 104 -0.80 -10.72 11.79
CA ASP A 104 0.45 -10.12 12.26
C ASP A 104 1.63 -10.30 11.28
N LEU A 105 1.41 -10.86 10.08
CA LEU A 105 2.45 -11.11 9.06
C LEU A 105 3.37 -9.89 8.83
N LEU A 106 2.80 -8.68 8.84
CA LEU A 106 3.52 -7.44 8.54
C LEU A 106 4.24 -6.83 9.74
N ALA A 107 3.99 -7.29 10.97
CA ALA A 107 4.57 -6.71 12.18
C ALA A 107 6.12 -6.67 12.14
N PRO A 108 6.84 -7.74 11.71
CA PRO A 108 8.30 -7.71 11.60
C PRO A 108 8.82 -6.74 10.52
N PHE A 109 8.01 -6.41 9.52
CA PHE A 109 8.39 -5.52 8.42
C PHE A 109 8.17 -4.05 8.77
N LEU A 110 7.11 -3.76 9.53
CA LEU A 110 6.72 -2.40 9.91
C LEU A 110 7.47 -1.87 11.13
N GLY A 111 7.99 -2.74 12.00
CA GLY A 111 8.79 -2.32 13.15
C GLY A 111 8.03 -1.40 14.12
N GLY A 112 6.72 -1.62 14.27
CA GLY A 112 5.85 -0.79 15.13
C GLY A 112 5.38 0.52 14.51
N LEU A 113 5.69 0.79 13.23
CA LEU A 113 5.19 1.96 12.53
C LEU A 113 3.66 1.94 12.44
N SER A 114 3.01 3.05 12.79
CA SER A 114 1.57 3.23 12.59
C SER A 114 1.26 3.83 11.21
N ARG A 115 0.01 3.70 10.76
CA ARG A 115 -0.47 4.37 9.54
C ARG A 115 -0.24 5.88 9.59
N GLU A 116 -0.60 6.52 10.71
CA GLU A 116 -0.49 7.98 10.85
C GLU A 116 0.97 8.44 10.71
N VAL A 117 1.91 7.74 11.35
CA VAL A 117 3.33 8.05 11.21
C VAL A 117 3.80 7.78 9.78
N PHE A 118 3.34 6.70 9.14
CA PHE A 118 3.67 6.41 7.76
C PHE A 118 3.21 7.53 6.80
N GLU A 119 1.96 7.96 6.92
CA GLU A 119 1.38 8.99 6.05
C GLU A 119 2.04 10.35 6.25
N ARG A 120 2.44 10.71 7.47
CA ARG A 120 3.17 11.96 7.74
C ARG A 120 4.61 11.93 7.26
N ALA A 121 5.33 10.83 7.52
CA ALA A 121 6.77 10.74 7.25
C ALA A 121 7.10 10.34 5.80
N PHE A 122 6.23 9.56 5.16
CA PHE A 122 6.47 8.99 3.83
C PHE A 122 5.35 9.32 2.83
N GLY A 123 4.14 9.63 3.29
CA GLY A 123 2.98 9.99 2.49
C GLY A 123 2.89 11.48 2.13
N LEU A 124 4.01 12.09 1.75
CA LEU A 124 4.08 13.53 1.49
C LEU A 124 3.26 13.91 0.25
N THR A 125 2.03 14.37 0.50
CA THR A 125 1.16 14.98 -0.51
C THR A 125 1.18 16.49 -0.36
N THR A 126 0.82 17.22 -1.43
CA THR A 126 0.67 18.68 -1.36
C THR A 126 -0.26 19.12 -0.21
N ARG A 127 -1.33 18.36 0.05
CA ARG A 127 -2.24 18.62 1.17
C ARG A 127 -1.54 18.40 2.52
N ALA A 128 -0.91 17.24 2.71
CA ALA A 128 -0.22 16.90 3.97
C ALA A 128 0.92 17.89 4.29
N LEU A 129 1.63 18.36 3.26
CA LEU A 129 2.67 19.39 3.43
C LEU A 129 2.11 20.73 3.90
N ARG A 130 0.93 21.14 3.42
CA ARG A 130 0.26 22.36 3.89
C ARG A 130 -0.22 22.22 5.33
N GLU A 131 -0.90 21.12 5.64
CA GLU A 131 -1.40 20.84 6.99
C GLU A 131 -0.27 20.78 8.02
N GLY A 132 0.87 20.16 7.66
CA GLY A 132 2.06 20.13 8.53
C GLY A 132 2.70 21.51 8.74
N GLY A 133 2.62 22.41 7.75
CA GLY A 133 3.12 23.78 7.85
C GLY A 133 2.23 24.69 8.70
N GLU A 134 0.92 24.46 8.73
CA GLU A 134 -0.04 25.22 9.55
C GLU A 134 -0.06 24.77 11.02
N ALA A 135 0.45 23.57 11.31
CA ALA A 135 0.52 23.01 12.66
C ALA A 135 1.80 23.41 13.45
N LEU A 136 2.65 24.27 12.87
CA LEU A 136 3.86 24.85 13.46
C LEU A 136 3.61 26.31 13.89
#